data_AF-A0A2E4QIM3-F1
#
_entry.id   AF-A0A2E4QIM3-F1
#
_cell.length_a   1.000
_cell.length_b   1.000
_cell.length_c   1.000
_cell.angle_alpha   90.00
_cell.angle_beta   90.00
_cell.angle_gamma   90.00
#
_symmetry.space_group_name_H-M   'P 1'
#
loop_
_entity.id
_entity.type
_entity.pdbx_description
1 polymer ?
#
loop_
_entity_poly.entity_id
_entity_poly.type
_entity_poly.pdbx_seq_one_letter_code
_entity_poly.pdbx_strand_id
1 'polypeptide(L)'
;MMDKKWVLMTNDDGIDAPGFEHLVKAMNQAGIPLVAFAPSENKSACSMQLNLGKPIDLHNRSELISLWKLDESVGVHLFALDGTPCDTMIVALDGGLKHVLPTIQPSLVLSGVNLGPNLSQDSYHSGTMGAAREAGLYGIPAIASSYTSFDPAGMQVGIDATVELVQRVIPLIPRIPDNLCRPHIDARSEHVSSWPNRAVERSQVEADKLLMSAFRHGELMLNLNVPPEWNGQYQTTRLGMRWYRNAVQFSESEDGSVESTFTIGAAYIDTEDVESGDCDSVAAGYASISSLPTWPQTHPLALDDQLLAHSLQQDETGHPTWFKG
;
A
#
# COMPACT_ATOMS: atom_id res chain seq x y z
N MET A 1 25.22 13.71 -0.52
CA MET A 1 23.88 13.47 -1.11
C MET A 1 23.61 12.01 -1.50
N MET A 2 24.60 11.11 -1.58
CA MET A 2 24.42 9.75 -2.12
C MET A 2 23.84 8.67 -1.16
N ASP A 3 23.59 8.95 0.12
CA ASP A 3 23.22 7.92 1.12
C ASP A 3 21.74 7.85 1.53
N LYS A 4 20.85 8.56 0.83
CA LYS A 4 19.43 8.63 1.21
C LYS A 4 18.64 7.41 0.69
N LYS A 5 17.79 6.82 1.53
CA LYS A 5 16.77 5.83 1.13
C LYS A 5 15.48 6.56 0.81
N TRP A 6 15.19 6.73 -0.48
CA TRP A 6 14.05 7.54 -0.94
C TRP A 6 12.75 6.74 -0.88
N VAL A 7 11.68 7.37 -0.42
CA VAL A 7 10.33 6.80 -0.46
C VAL A 7 9.58 7.36 -1.67
N LEU A 8 9.15 6.48 -2.57
CA LEU A 8 8.23 6.84 -3.65
C LEU A 8 6.81 6.81 -3.11
N MET A 9 6.11 7.93 -3.17
CA MET A 9 4.78 8.11 -2.61
C MET A 9 3.72 8.25 -3.70
N THR A 10 2.55 7.65 -3.46
CA THR A 10 1.35 7.80 -4.30
C THR A 10 0.09 7.63 -3.45
N ASN A 11 -1.07 7.83 -4.06
CA ASN A 11 -2.39 7.55 -3.49
C ASN A 11 -3.42 7.35 -4.62
N ASP A 12 -4.68 7.13 -4.26
CA ASP A 12 -5.82 7.11 -5.17
C ASP A 12 -6.75 8.33 -5.06
N ASP A 13 -6.56 9.20 -4.07
CA ASP A 13 -7.32 10.45 -3.93
C ASP A 13 -6.78 11.61 -4.79
N GLY A 14 -5.53 11.50 -5.28
CA GLY A 14 -4.84 12.49 -6.09
C GLY A 14 -3.85 13.36 -5.30
N ILE A 15 -2.97 14.05 -6.02
CA ILE A 15 -1.85 14.81 -5.44
C ILE A 15 -2.29 16.00 -4.57
N ASP A 16 -3.41 16.62 -4.91
CA ASP A 16 -3.96 17.76 -4.16
C ASP A 16 -4.89 17.33 -3.01
N ALA A 17 -5.01 16.02 -2.75
CA ALA A 17 -5.84 15.51 -1.67
C ALA A 17 -5.28 15.95 -0.29
N PRO A 18 -6.12 16.46 0.63
CA PRO A 18 -5.66 16.92 1.94
C PRO A 18 -4.92 15.83 2.73
N GLY A 19 -5.37 14.57 2.65
CA GLY A 19 -4.69 13.46 3.31
C GLY A 19 -3.28 13.19 2.77
N PHE A 20 -3.10 13.36 1.46
CA PHE A 20 -1.79 13.21 0.82
C PHE A 20 -0.86 14.36 1.17
N GLU A 21 -1.36 15.60 1.16
CA GLU A 21 -0.61 16.77 1.66
C GLU A 21 -0.11 16.50 3.08
N HIS A 22 -1.00 16.09 3.99
CA HIS A 22 -0.62 15.87 5.39
C HIS A 22 0.39 14.75 5.55
N LEU A 23 0.25 13.63 4.82
CA LEU A 23 1.23 12.55 4.85
C LEU A 23 2.60 13.02 4.32
N VAL A 24 2.64 13.71 3.19
CA VAL A 24 3.89 14.26 2.62
C VAL A 24 4.58 15.19 3.61
N LYS A 25 3.82 16.06 4.29
CA LYS A 25 4.35 16.96 5.32
C LYS A 25 4.91 16.18 6.52
N ALA A 26 4.18 15.18 7.01
CA ALA A 26 4.63 14.37 8.14
C ALA A 26 5.90 13.56 7.82
N MET A 27 5.97 12.96 6.63
CA MET A 27 7.15 12.26 6.14
C MET A 27 8.36 13.20 6.00
N ASN A 28 8.16 14.41 5.47
CA ASN A 28 9.21 15.43 5.36
C ASN A 28 9.68 15.91 6.74
N GLN A 29 8.77 16.18 7.67
CA GLN A 29 9.07 16.55 9.07
C GLN A 29 9.83 15.44 9.81
N ALA A 30 9.52 14.18 9.50
CA ALA A 30 10.24 13.01 10.00
C ALA A 30 11.65 12.84 9.40
N GLY A 31 12.08 13.74 8.51
CA GLY A 31 13.39 13.71 7.86
C GLY A 31 13.51 12.61 6.79
N ILE A 32 12.39 12.11 6.27
CA ILE A 32 12.37 11.06 5.27
C ILE A 32 12.38 11.67 3.86
N PRO A 33 13.42 11.40 3.04
CA PRO A 33 13.47 11.89 1.67
C PRO A 33 12.43 11.18 0.80
N LEU A 34 11.69 11.95 0.01
CA LEU A 34 10.53 11.44 -0.72
C LEU A 34 10.40 12.00 -2.13
N VAL A 35 9.78 11.20 -3.00
CA VAL A 35 9.30 11.62 -4.31
C VAL A 35 7.84 11.23 -4.42
N ALA A 36 6.94 12.17 -4.70
CA ALA A 36 5.55 11.85 -5.01
C ALA A 36 5.36 11.69 -6.52
N PHE A 37 4.75 10.59 -6.92
CA PHE A 37 4.14 10.35 -8.24
C PHE A 37 2.70 9.93 -7.97
N ALA A 38 1.78 10.89 -7.94
CA ALA A 38 0.39 10.65 -7.59
C ALA A 38 -0.55 11.04 -8.76
N PRO A 39 -1.78 10.51 -8.83
CA PRO A 39 -2.76 10.94 -9.82
C PRO A 39 -3.03 12.44 -9.74
N SER A 40 -3.29 13.11 -10.87
CA SER A 40 -3.69 14.53 -10.88
C SER A 40 -5.09 14.77 -10.30
N GLU A 41 -5.96 13.76 -10.35
CA GLU A 41 -7.33 13.81 -9.87
C GLU A 41 -7.65 12.56 -9.03
N ASN A 42 -8.77 12.58 -8.31
CA ASN A 42 -9.26 11.41 -7.58
C ASN A 42 -9.57 10.25 -8.55
N LYS A 43 -9.10 9.05 -8.18
CA LYS A 43 -9.26 7.75 -8.86
C LYS A 43 -9.62 6.65 -7.84
N SER A 44 -10.44 6.96 -6.84
CA SER A 44 -10.90 5.97 -5.85
C SER A 44 -11.68 4.82 -6.55
N ALA A 45 -11.60 3.62 -5.97
CA ALA A 45 -12.22 2.39 -6.49
C ALA A 45 -11.75 1.94 -7.90
N CYS A 46 -10.57 2.39 -8.35
CA CYS A 46 -9.99 1.96 -9.62
C CYS A 46 -9.28 0.59 -9.57
N SER A 47 -9.13 -0.05 -8.40
CA SER A 47 -8.38 -1.31 -8.27
C SER A 47 -7.00 -1.21 -8.96
N MET A 48 -6.65 -2.17 -9.82
CA MET A 48 -5.46 -2.17 -10.67
C MET A 48 -5.73 -1.69 -12.11
N GLN A 49 -6.60 -0.71 -12.30
CA GLN A 49 -6.89 -0.17 -13.64
C GLN A 49 -5.64 0.44 -14.27
N LEU A 50 -5.43 0.15 -15.57
CA LEU A 50 -4.34 0.69 -16.38
C LEU A 50 -4.87 1.48 -17.58
N ASN A 51 -4.22 2.59 -17.92
CA ASN A 51 -4.49 3.32 -19.16
C ASN A 51 -3.63 2.77 -20.31
N LEU A 52 -4.23 1.93 -21.17
CA LEU A 52 -3.52 1.33 -22.30
C LEU A 52 -3.71 2.13 -23.60
N GLY A 53 -2.60 2.39 -24.29
CA GLY A 53 -2.61 2.96 -25.65
C GLY A 53 -3.01 4.43 -25.75
N LYS A 54 -3.05 5.16 -24.63
CA LYS A 54 -3.31 6.60 -24.57
C LYS A 54 -2.10 7.33 -23.96
N PRO A 55 -1.70 8.50 -24.48
CA PRO A 55 -0.72 9.35 -23.81
C PRO A 55 -1.21 9.72 -22.41
N ILE A 56 -0.29 9.76 -21.45
CA ILE A 56 -0.54 10.20 -20.08
C ILE A 56 0.43 11.35 -19.79
N ASP A 57 -0.10 12.51 -19.41
CA ASP A 57 0.71 13.70 -19.16
C ASP A 57 1.25 13.70 -17.73
N LEU A 58 2.51 14.14 -17.60
CA LEU A 58 3.21 14.30 -16.32
C LEU A 58 3.38 15.79 -16.03
N HIS A 59 2.95 16.20 -14.84
CA HIS A 59 3.00 17.59 -14.38
C HIS A 59 3.99 17.71 -13.23
N ASN A 60 4.95 18.63 -13.35
CA ASN A 60 5.83 18.98 -12.22
C ASN A 60 5.05 19.87 -11.24
N ARG A 61 4.95 19.45 -9.98
CA ARG A 61 4.21 20.14 -8.91
C ARG A 61 5.13 20.77 -7.87
N SER A 62 6.32 21.23 -8.28
CA SER A 62 7.31 21.85 -7.39
C SER A 62 6.80 23.08 -6.62
N GLU A 63 5.76 23.76 -7.10
CA GLU A 63 5.11 24.85 -6.37
C GLU A 63 4.50 24.41 -5.04
N LEU A 64 4.06 23.14 -4.95
CA LEU A 64 3.51 22.56 -3.72
C LEU A 64 4.55 22.49 -2.59
N ILE A 65 5.86 22.41 -2.91
CA ILE A 65 6.94 22.43 -1.91
C ILE A 65 6.86 23.72 -1.07
N SER A 66 6.70 24.86 -1.76
CA SER A 66 6.57 26.16 -1.10
C SER A 66 5.21 26.33 -0.40
N LEU A 67 4.13 25.88 -1.04
CA LEU A 67 2.76 25.99 -0.51
C LEU A 67 2.58 25.18 0.78
N TRP A 68 3.10 23.95 0.79
CA TRP A 68 3.04 23.02 1.92
C TRP A 68 4.14 23.25 2.96
N LYS A 69 5.06 24.19 2.69
CA LYS A 69 6.18 24.56 3.57
C LYS A 69 7.10 23.39 3.88
N LEU A 70 7.45 22.62 2.86
CA LEU A 70 8.31 21.44 2.99
C LEU A 70 9.78 21.89 3.11
N ASP A 71 10.55 21.18 3.92
CA ASP A 71 11.99 21.36 4.02
C ASP A 71 12.69 20.67 2.84
N GLU A 72 13.16 21.47 1.87
CA GLU A 72 13.90 20.99 0.70
C GLU A 72 15.23 20.31 1.06
N SER A 73 15.82 20.62 2.22
CA SER A 73 17.09 20.01 2.65
C SER A 73 16.94 18.51 2.98
N VAL A 74 15.73 18.09 3.35
CA VAL A 74 15.35 16.67 3.52
C VAL A 74 15.35 15.94 2.18
N GLY A 75 15.03 16.63 1.08
CA GLY A 75 14.90 16.04 -0.26
C GLY A 75 13.46 15.67 -0.57
N VAL A 76 12.81 16.49 -1.41
CA VAL A 76 11.41 16.34 -1.77
C VAL A 76 11.18 16.73 -3.23
N HIS A 77 10.44 15.89 -3.95
CA HIS A 77 10.02 16.16 -5.33
C HIS A 77 8.57 15.71 -5.53
N LEU A 78 7.77 16.48 -6.24
CA LEU A 78 6.33 16.25 -6.36
C LEU A 78 5.92 16.29 -7.85
N PHE A 79 5.28 15.22 -8.31
CA PHE A 79 4.76 15.09 -9.68
C PHE A 79 3.35 14.54 -9.68
N ALA A 80 2.51 15.10 -10.55
CA ALA A 80 1.16 14.61 -10.82
C ALA A 80 1.12 13.91 -12.18
N LEU A 81 0.40 12.80 -12.27
CA LEU A 81 0.21 12.07 -13.52
C LEU A 81 -1.29 11.98 -13.83
N ASP A 82 -1.69 12.22 -15.08
CA ASP A 82 -3.10 12.12 -15.52
C ASP A 82 -3.59 10.65 -15.68
N GLY A 83 -3.04 9.73 -14.88
CA GLY A 83 -3.31 8.30 -14.90
C GLY A 83 -3.96 7.78 -13.60
N THR A 84 -4.01 6.46 -13.47
CA THR A 84 -4.44 5.77 -12.24
C THR A 84 -3.27 5.62 -11.25
N PRO A 85 -3.51 5.18 -10.01
CA PRO A 85 -2.44 4.85 -9.07
C PRO A 85 -1.45 3.81 -9.62
N CYS A 86 -1.93 2.78 -10.32
CA CYS A 86 -1.05 1.81 -10.97
C CYS A 86 -0.25 2.42 -12.13
N ASP A 87 -0.85 3.28 -12.95
CA ASP A 87 -0.10 4.00 -13.99
C ASP A 87 1.01 4.86 -13.38
N THR A 88 0.77 5.49 -12.22
CA THR A 88 1.81 6.29 -11.53
C THR A 88 3.02 5.42 -11.14
N MET A 89 2.78 4.19 -10.69
CA MET A 89 3.86 3.26 -10.33
C MET A 89 4.59 2.73 -11.56
N ILE A 90 3.87 2.33 -12.61
CA ILE A 90 4.46 1.90 -13.88
C ILE A 90 5.33 3.02 -14.45
N VAL A 91 4.77 4.22 -14.62
CA VAL A 91 5.50 5.35 -15.20
C VAL A 91 6.69 5.73 -14.33
N ALA A 92 6.52 5.80 -13.01
CA ALA A 92 7.63 6.15 -12.11
C ALA A 92 8.77 5.12 -12.18
N LEU A 93 8.45 3.83 -12.06
CA LEU A 93 9.44 2.76 -11.92
C LEU A 93 10.04 2.33 -13.27
N ASP A 94 9.27 2.35 -14.36
CA ASP A 94 9.71 1.98 -15.72
C ASP A 94 10.34 3.17 -16.48
N GLY A 95 11.12 3.99 -15.78
CA GLY A 95 12.00 4.99 -16.38
C GLY A 95 11.52 6.44 -16.26
N GLY A 96 10.29 6.72 -15.83
CA GLY A 96 9.81 8.09 -15.61
C GLY A 96 10.61 8.81 -14.52
N LEU A 97 10.87 8.16 -13.37
CA LEU A 97 11.75 8.72 -12.33
C LEU A 97 13.17 8.97 -12.86
N LYS A 98 13.71 8.02 -13.61
CA LYS A 98 15.05 8.17 -14.21
C LYS A 98 15.10 9.34 -15.20
N HIS A 99 13.99 9.63 -15.90
CA HIS A 99 13.89 10.74 -16.83
C HIS A 99 13.88 12.09 -16.11
N VAL A 100 13.06 12.25 -15.06
CA VAL A 100 12.90 13.54 -14.37
C VAL A 100 13.90 13.75 -13.23
N LEU A 101 14.39 12.68 -12.61
CA LEU A 101 15.32 12.67 -11.48
C LEU A 101 16.39 11.56 -11.64
N PRO A 102 17.36 11.70 -12.56
CA PRO A 102 18.29 10.62 -12.94
C PRO A 102 19.18 10.05 -11.83
N THR A 103 19.28 10.74 -10.71
CA THR A 103 20.16 10.35 -9.58
C THR A 103 19.39 9.76 -8.39
N ILE A 104 18.06 9.75 -8.46
CA ILE A 104 17.19 9.27 -7.40
C ILE A 104 16.65 7.90 -7.77
N GLN A 105 16.74 6.97 -6.83
CA GLN A 105 16.18 5.63 -6.93
C GLN A 105 15.41 5.35 -5.65
N PRO A 106 14.12 4.95 -5.74
CA PRO A 106 13.33 4.67 -4.56
C PRO A 106 13.76 3.35 -3.93
N SER A 107 13.77 3.32 -2.61
CA SER A 107 14.02 2.12 -1.80
C SER A 107 12.72 1.45 -1.36
N LEU A 108 11.64 2.23 -1.24
CA LEU A 108 10.34 1.83 -0.71
C LEU A 108 9.24 2.56 -1.48
N VAL A 109 8.11 1.90 -1.70
CA VAL A 109 6.86 2.55 -2.12
C VAL A 109 5.92 2.69 -0.92
N LEU A 110 5.30 3.86 -0.78
CA LEU A 110 4.22 4.14 0.15
C LEU A 110 3.00 4.65 -0.61
N SER A 111 1.93 3.87 -0.58
CA SER A 111 0.63 4.23 -1.17
C SER A 111 -0.35 4.58 -0.05
N GLY A 112 -0.83 5.82 0.01
CA GLY A 112 -1.74 6.28 1.05
C GLY A 112 -1.52 7.75 1.47
N VAL A 113 -2.08 8.20 2.60
CA VAL A 113 -3.06 7.48 3.44
C VAL A 113 -4.42 7.59 2.79
N ASN A 114 -5.05 6.45 2.51
CA ASN A 114 -6.40 6.40 1.96
C ASN A 114 -7.46 6.83 2.97
N LEU A 115 -8.48 7.56 2.51
CA LEU A 115 -9.71 7.82 3.26
C LEU A 115 -10.68 6.65 3.12
N GLY A 116 -10.73 5.82 4.15
CA GLY A 116 -11.57 4.64 4.19
C GLY A 116 -10.75 3.35 4.35
N PRO A 117 -11.38 2.30 4.88
CA PRO A 117 -10.71 1.03 5.14
C PRO A 117 -10.38 0.28 3.84
N ASN A 118 -9.24 -0.40 3.84
CA ASN A 118 -8.86 -1.42 2.86
C ASN A 118 -8.66 -2.75 3.57
N LEU A 119 -9.75 -3.26 4.16
CA LEU A 119 -9.80 -4.46 4.99
C LEU A 119 -10.47 -5.61 4.24
N SER A 120 -10.09 -6.85 4.55
CA SER A 120 -10.74 -8.04 3.96
C SER A 120 -10.81 -7.94 2.42
N GLN A 121 -11.99 -8.16 1.81
CA GLN A 121 -12.19 -8.11 0.38
C GLN A 121 -12.10 -6.70 -0.26
N ASP A 122 -12.13 -5.63 0.55
CA ASP A 122 -11.93 -4.25 0.04
C ASP A 122 -10.57 -4.11 -0.63
N SER A 123 -9.61 -4.92 -0.18
CA SER A 123 -8.26 -4.98 -0.73
C SER A 123 -8.18 -5.23 -2.24
N TYR A 124 -9.22 -5.85 -2.85
CA TYR A 124 -9.27 -6.08 -4.29
C TYR A 124 -9.65 -4.84 -5.11
N HIS A 125 -10.48 -3.96 -4.55
CA HIS A 125 -11.03 -2.82 -5.28
C HIS A 125 -10.28 -1.50 -5.02
N SER A 126 -9.36 -1.54 -4.07
CA SER A 126 -8.56 -0.40 -3.64
C SER A 126 -7.48 0.00 -4.65
N GLY A 127 -7.50 1.26 -5.07
CA GLY A 127 -6.42 1.85 -5.87
C GLY A 127 -5.14 2.01 -5.04
N THR A 128 -5.27 2.32 -3.75
CA THR A 128 -4.15 2.37 -2.79
C THR A 128 -3.39 1.03 -2.77
N MET A 129 -4.12 -0.08 -2.62
CA MET A 129 -3.55 -1.43 -2.64
C MET A 129 -3.03 -1.81 -4.02
N GLY A 130 -3.73 -1.41 -5.07
CA GLY A 130 -3.32 -1.62 -6.46
C GLY A 130 -1.94 -1.04 -6.73
N ALA A 131 -1.69 0.21 -6.32
CA ALA A 131 -0.37 0.84 -6.48
C ALA A 131 0.74 0.15 -5.67
N ALA A 132 0.49 -0.21 -4.40
CA ALA A 132 1.49 -0.93 -3.60
C ALA A 132 1.80 -2.32 -4.19
N ARG A 133 0.78 -3.02 -4.71
CA ARG A 133 0.97 -4.29 -5.41
C ARG A 133 1.73 -4.12 -6.72
N GLU A 134 1.38 -3.11 -7.52
CA GLU A 134 2.06 -2.80 -8.78
C GLU A 134 3.55 -2.53 -8.54
N ALA A 135 3.88 -1.75 -7.52
CA ALA A 135 5.25 -1.56 -7.06
C ALA A 135 5.96 -2.90 -6.79
N GLY A 136 5.31 -3.80 -6.05
CA GLY A 136 5.82 -5.15 -5.82
C GLY A 136 6.08 -5.94 -7.12
N LEU A 137 5.26 -5.78 -8.16
CA LEU A 137 5.51 -6.41 -9.48
C LEU A 137 6.83 -5.93 -10.10
N TYR A 138 7.20 -4.66 -9.89
CA TYR A 138 8.50 -4.08 -10.25
C TYR A 138 9.62 -4.39 -9.24
N GLY A 139 9.36 -5.22 -8.22
CA GLY A 139 10.38 -5.72 -7.30
C GLY A 139 10.88 -4.71 -6.27
N ILE A 140 10.02 -3.76 -5.88
CA ILE A 140 10.28 -2.83 -4.77
C ILE A 140 9.39 -3.20 -3.56
N PRO A 141 9.91 -3.16 -2.32
CA PRO A 141 9.06 -3.27 -1.13
C PRO A 141 8.02 -2.16 -1.11
N ALA A 142 6.80 -2.48 -0.65
CA ALA A 142 5.69 -1.54 -0.68
C ALA A 142 4.79 -1.63 0.56
N ILE A 143 4.25 -0.48 0.95
CA ILE A 143 3.27 -0.32 2.02
C ILE A 143 2.03 0.36 1.41
N ALA A 144 0.86 -0.23 1.59
CA ALA A 144 -0.41 0.46 1.47
C ALA A 144 -0.88 0.91 2.85
N SER A 145 -1.34 2.15 3.01
CA SER A 145 -1.82 2.69 4.28
C SER A 145 -3.19 3.35 4.14
N SER A 146 -4.06 3.06 5.10
CA SER A 146 -5.47 3.46 5.08
C SER A 146 -5.93 3.91 6.47
N TYR A 147 -6.70 4.99 6.50
CA TYR A 147 -7.42 5.44 7.69
C TYR A 147 -8.85 4.93 7.61
N THR A 148 -9.32 4.17 8.61
CA THR A 148 -10.57 3.39 8.47
C THR A 148 -11.85 4.21 8.67
N SER A 149 -11.78 5.52 8.48
CA SER A 149 -12.91 6.44 8.44
C SER A 149 -12.90 7.24 7.14
N PHE A 150 -14.10 7.52 6.63
CA PHE A 150 -14.32 8.42 5.50
C PHE A 150 -14.39 9.89 5.93
N ASP A 151 -14.53 10.16 7.23
CA ASP A 151 -14.41 11.51 7.78
C ASP A 151 -12.92 11.84 7.94
N PRO A 152 -12.37 12.85 7.25
CA PRO A 152 -10.98 13.26 7.42
C PRO A 152 -10.65 13.77 8.83
N ALA A 153 -11.66 14.09 9.66
CA ALA A 153 -11.44 14.37 11.06
C ALA A 153 -10.75 13.19 11.76
N GLY A 154 -9.62 13.48 12.42
CA GLY A 154 -8.84 12.47 13.13
C GLY A 154 -7.81 11.72 12.29
N MET A 155 -7.75 11.91 10.96
CA MET A 155 -6.78 11.23 10.07
C MET A 155 -5.32 11.33 10.54
N GLN A 156 -4.97 12.35 11.33
CA GLN A 156 -3.64 12.51 11.90
C GLN A 156 -3.13 11.23 12.58
N VAL A 157 -3.99 10.47 13.28
CA VAL A 157 -3.57 9.20 13.91
C VAL A 157 -3.14 8.15 12.88
N GLY A 158 -3.83 8.11 11.73
CA GLY A 158 -3.46 7.25 10.61
C GLY A 158 -2.14 7.66 9.97
N ILE A 159 -1.89 8.97 9.87
CA ILE A 159 -0.61 9.51 9.36
C ILE A 159 0.53 9.20 10.32
N ASP A 160 0.34 9.42 11.62
CA ASP A 160 1.35 9.16 12.65
C ASP A 160 1.74 7.68 12.66
N ALA A 161 0.74 6.78 12.67
CA ALA A 161 0.97 5.34 12.60
C ALA A 161 1.68 4.92 11.29
N THR A 162 1.39 5.60 10.18
CA THR A 162 2.05 5.34 8.89
C THR A 162 3.52 5.75 8.94
N VAL A 163 3.83 6.94 9.46
CA VAL A 163 5.20 7.44 9.58
C VAL A 163 6.02 6.54 10.50
N GLU A 164 5.45 6.14 11.64
CA GLU A 164 6.09 5.20 12.57
C GLU A 164 6.42 3.85 11.91
N LEU A 165 5.47 3.28 11.16
CA LEU A 165 5.70 2.03 10.41
C LEU A 165 6.81 2.20 9.37
N VAL A 166 6.81 3.31 8.62
CA VAL A 166 7.86 3.57 7.62
C VAL A 166 9.23 3.74 8.28
N GLN A 167 9.31 4.45 9.41
CA GLN A 167 10.56 4.58 10.18
C GLN A 167 11.06 3.23 10.69
N ARG A 168 10.16 2.31 11.05
CA ARG A 168 10.51 0.93 11.43
C ARG A 168 11.05 0.12 10.26
N VAL A 169 10.50 0.32 9.06
CA VAL A 169 10.83 -0.46 7.84
C VAL A 169 12.09 0.05 7.12
N ILE A 170 12.30 1.36 7.03
CA ILE A 170 13.43 1.97 6.30
C ILE A 170 14.80 1.37 6.66
N PRO A 171 15.15 1.10 7.93
CA PRO A 171 16.41 0.46 8.29
C PRO A 171 16.56 -0.96 7.74
N LEU A 172 15.44 -1.67 7.54
CA LEU A 172 15.39 -3.08 7.20
C LEU A 172 15.49 -3.37 5.70
N ILE A 173 15.35 -2.38 4.83
CA ILE A 173 15.40 -2.53 3.36
C ILE A 173 16.74 -2.06 2.78
N PRO A 174 17.21 -2.56 1.63
CA PRO A 174 18.40 -2.03 0.99
C PRO A 174 18.15 -0.62 0.44
N ARG A 175 19.22 0.16 0.23
CA ARG A 175 19.12 1.49 -0.40
C ARG A 175 18.67 1.39 -1.85
N ILE A 176 19.23 0.43 -2.58
CA ILE A 176 18.84 0.11 -3.95
C ILE A 176 18.09 -1.21 -3.85
N PRO A 177 16.82 -1.30 -4.28
CA PRO A 177 16.10 -2.57 -4.29
C PRO A 177 16.83 -3.58 -5.17
N ASP A 178 17.05 -4.78 -4.63
CA ASP A 178 17.84 -5.83 -5.29
C ASP A 178 17.18 -6.32 -6.59
N ASN A 179 15.85 -6.20 -6.67
CA ASN A 179 15.06 -6.72 -7.77
C ASN A 179 14.28 -5.64 -8.55
N LEU A 180 14.72 -4.38 -8.49
CA LEU A 180 14.04 -3.27 -9.19
C LEU A 180 13.95 -3.56 -10.70
N CYS A 181 12.74 -3.51 -11.25
CA CYS A 181 12.39 -3.87 -12.62
C CYS A 181 12.71 -5.33 -12.98
N ARG A 182 12.85 -6.21 -11.99
CA ARG A 182 13.00 -7.66 -12.14
C ARG A 182 14.09 -8.08 -13.15
N PRO A 183 15.36 -7.64 -13.00
CA PRO A 183 16.42 -7.94 -13.97
C PRO A 183 16.69 -9.45 -14.07
N HIS A 184 16.39 -10.20 -13.00
CA HIS A 184 16.45 -11.65 -12.94
C HIS A 184 15.23 -12.18 -12.20
N ILE A 185 14.53 -13.14 -12.79
CA ILE A 185 13.37 -13.81 -12.18
C ILE A 185 13.82 -15.18 -11.69
N ASP A 186 13.92 -15.36 -10.37
CA ASP A 186 14.28 -16.64 -9.76
C ASP A 186 13.07 -17.31 -9.08
N ALA A 187 12.32 -18.06 -9.90
CA ALA A 187 11.20 -18.89 -9.47
C ALA A 187 11.62 -20.13 -8.64
N ARG A 188 12.90 -20.24 -8.25
CA ARG A 188 13.42 -21.29 -7.36
C ARG A 188 13.89 -20.74 -6.02
N SER A 189 13.70 -19.44 -5.78
CA SER A 189 14.02 -18.81 -4.51
C SER A 189 13.32 -19.51 -3.34
N GLU A 190 13.98 -19.63 -2.19
CA GLU A 190 13.43 -20.37 -1.05
C GLU A 190 12.17 -19.74 -0.43
N HIS A 191 11.92 -18.46 -0.70
CA HIS A 191 10.74 -17.72 -0.21
C HIS A 191 9.53 -17.86 -1.14
N VAL A 192 9.69 -18.32 -2.39
CA VAL A 192 8.56 -18.53 -3.31
C VAL A 192 7.99 -19.95 -3.20
N SER A 193 6.79 -20.14 -3.72
CA SER A 193 6.05 -21.39 -3.63
C SER A 193 6.73 -22.52 -4.40
N SER A 194 6.72 -23.71 -3.81
CA SER A 194 7.17 -24.95 -4.46
C SER A 194 6.10 -25.60 -5.34
N TRP A 195 4.96 -24.93 -5.55
CA TRP A 195 3.81 -25.48 -6.27
C TRP A 195 4.21 -26.11 -7.63
N PRO A 196 3.68 -27.30 -7.97
CA PRO A 196 2.65 -28.06 -7.26
C PRO A 196 3.18 -28.98 -6.15
N ASN A 197 4.47 -28.93 -5.82
CA ASN A 197 5.04 -29.75 -4.75
C ASN A 197 4.65 -29.19 -3.37
N ARG A 198 4.61 -30.09 -2.38
CA ARG A 198 4.31 -29.72 -0.99
C ARG A 198 5.30 -28.67 -0.48
N ALA A 199 4.74 -27.69 0.23
CA ALA A 199 5.48 -26.67 0.97
C ALA A 199 6.58 -27.27 1.86
N VAL A 200 7.70 -26.56 1.94
CA VAL A 200 8.80 -26.89 2.85
C VAL A 200 8.46 -26.39 4.26
N GLU A 201 8.50 -27.29 5.24
CA GLU A 201 8.36 -26.91 6.65
C GLU A 201 9.58 -26.12 7.12
N ARG A 202 9.36 -25.04 7.87
CA ARG A 202 10.40 -24.09 8.28
C ARG A 202 10.28 -23.79 9.76
N SER A 203 11.39 -23.55 10.43
CA SER A 203 11.36 -22.94 11.76
C SER A 203 10.95 -21.46 11.67
N GLN A 204 10.48 -20.87 12.77
CA GLN A 204 10.12 -19.44 12.80
C GLN A 204 11.30 -18.54 12.38
N VAL A 205 12.53 -18.90 12.79
CA VAL A 205 13.73 -18.10 12.47
C VAL A 205 14.05 -18.15 10.97
N GLU A 206 13.86 -19.29 10.32
CA GLU A 206 14.02 -19.41 8.87
C GLU A 206 12.91 -18.66 8.13
N ALA A 207 11.67 -18.81 8.59
CA ALA A 207 10.52 -18.12 8.03
C ALA A 207 10.66 -16.59 8.13
N ASP A 208 11.10 -16.05 9.27
CA ASP A 208 11.33 -14.61 9.47
C ASP A 208 12.32 -14.06 8.42
N LYS A 209 13.41 -14.78 8.13
CA LYS A 209 14.40 -14.38 7.11
C LYS A 209 13.80 -14.41 5.70
N LEU A 210 13.01 -15.42 5.39
CA LEU A 210 12.39 -15.58 4.08
C LEU A 210 11.27 -14.57 3.84
N LEU A 211 10.50 -14.21 4.87
CA LEU A 211 9.51 -13.13 4.81
C LEU A 211 10.18 -11.76 4.57
N MET A 212 11.26 -11.46 5.27
CA MET A 212 12.06 -10.26 5.00
C MET A 212 12.64 -10.28 3.59
N SER A 213 13.10 -11.43 3.11
CA SER A 213 13.55 -11.59 1.71
C SER A 213 12.43 -11.29 0.72
N ALA A 214 11.25 -11.90 0.89
CA ALA A 214 10.08 -11.68 0.04
C ALA A 214 9.63 -10.21 0.05
N PHE A 215 9.69 -9.54 1.20
CA PHE A 215 9.39 -8.10 1.28
C PHE A 215 10.40 -7.27 0.50
N ARG A 216 11.71 -7.49 0.70
CA ARG A 216 12.78 -6.76 0.00
C ARG A 216 12.77 -6.96 -1.52
N HIS A 217 12.28 -8.10 -1.99
CA HIS A 217 12.20 -8.45 -3.42
C HIS A 217 10.81 -8.13 -4.04
N GLY A 218 9.86 -7.61 -3.26
CA GLY A 218 8.55 -7.16 -3.72
C GLY A 218 7.49 -8.25 -3.89
N GLU A 219 7.75 -9.50 -3.48
CA GLU A 219 6.75 -10.59 -3.46
C GLU A 219 5.81 -10.50 -2.26
N LEU A 220 6.18 -9.74 -1.22
CA LEU A 220 5.34 -9.41 -0.07
C LEU A 220 5.16 -7.90 0.02
N MET A 221 3.95 -7.46 0.29
CA MET A 221 3.62 -6.06 0.64
C MET A 221 2.99 -6.00 2.04
N LEU A 222 2.99 -4.80 2.63
CA LEU A 222 2.30 -4.51 3.88
C LEU A 222 1.03 -3.71 3.61
N ASN A 223 -0.07 -4.06 4.29
CA ASN A 223 -1.30 -3.28 4.31
C ASN A 223 -1.59 -2.82 5.74
N LEU A 224 -1.52 -1.51 5.96
CA LEU A 224 -1.79 -0.85 7.23
C LEU A 224 -3.20 -0.25 7.23
N ASN A 225 -3.99 -0.59 8.24
CA ASN A 225 -5.30 0.03 8.48
C ASN A 225 -5.37 0.57 9.92
N VAL A 226 -5.67 1.87 10.05
CA VAL A 226 -5.62 2.58 11.34
C VAL A 226 -7.01 3.11 11.71
N PRO A 227 -7.56 2.74 12.88
CA PRO A 227 -8.85 3.25 13.34
C PRO A 227 -8.78 4.71 13.83
N PRO A 228 -9.90 5.46 13.81
CA PRO A 228 -10.01 6.78 14.43
C PRO A 228 -9.62 6.78 15.91
N GLU A 229 -9.99 5.72 16.62
CA GLU A 229 -9.73 5.53 18.05
C GLU A 229 -8.45 4.72 18.31
N TRP A 230 -7.43 4.86 17.45
CA TRP A 230 -6.18 4.12 17.58
C TRP A 230 -5.58 4.27 18.98
N ASN A 231 -5.35 3.13 19.63
CA ASN A 231 -4.85 3.04 21.01
C ASN A 231 -3.32 3.21 21.13
N GLY A 232 -2.63 3.50 20.02
CA GLY A 232 -1.17 3.61 19.95
C GLY A 232 -0.44 2.27 19.82
N GLN A 233 -1.15 1.15 19.66
CA GLN A 233 -0.58 -0.17 19.49
C GLN A 233 -0.90 -0.75 18.11
N TYR A 234 0.06 -1.51 17.57
CA TYR A 234 -0.12 -2.25 16.34
C TYR A 234 -0.56 -3.67 16.64
N GLN A 235 -1.06 -4.35 15.62
CA GLN A 235 -1.28 -5.80 15.67
C GLN A 235 -1.02 -6.39 14.29
N THR A 236 -0.30 -7.51 14.27
CA THR A 236 -0.02 -8.24 13.04
C THR A 236 -1.20 -9.14 12.70
N THR A 237 -1.68 -9.05 11.47
CA THR A 237 -2.97 -9.64 11.07
C THR A 237 -2.90 -10.35 9.71
N ARG A 238 -3.94 -11.14 9.45
CA ARG A 238 -4.38 -11.60 8.13
C ARG A 238 -5.63 -10.82 7.73
N LEU A 239 -6.02 -10.96 6.46
CA LEU A 239 -7.33 -10.48 6.03
C LEU A 239 -8.44 -11.16 6.85
N GLY A 240 -9.34 -10.34 7.40
CA GLY A 240 -10.55 -10.73 8.11
C GLY A 240 -11.73 -10.97 7.17
N MET A 241 -12.94 -10.96 7.72
CA MET A 241 -14.18 -11.20 6.98
C MET A 241 -15.08 -9.97 7.01
N ARG A 242 -15.38 -9.41 5.84
CA ARG A 242 -16.31 -8.27 5.69
C ARG A 242 -17.18 -8.45 4.45
N TRP A 243 -18.49 -8.56 4.60
CA TRP A 243 -19.44 -8.75 3.49
C TRP A 243 -20.35 -7.55 3.31
N TYR A 244 -20.40 -7.04 2.07
CA TYR A 244 -21.31 -5.98 1.66
C TYR A 244 -22.63 -6.58 1.19
N ARG A 245 -23.72 -6.07 1.74
CA ARG A 245 -25.04 -6.63 1.48
C ARG A 245 -26.05 -5.55 1.14
N ASN A 246 -27.04 -5.95 0.33
CA ASN A 246 -28.02 -5.06 -0.30
C ASN A 246 -27.33 -3.87 -0.98
N ALA A 247 -26.35 -4.18 -1.82
CA ALA A 247 -25.45 -3.18 -2.40
C ALA A 247 -26.10 -2.23 -3.42
N VAL A 248 -27.38 -2.40 -3.74
CA VAL A 248 -28.07 -1.68 -4.81
C VAL A 248 -29.32 -1.00 -4.26
N GLN A 249 -29.40 0.32 -4.45
CA GLN A 249 -30.61 1.11 -4.19
C GLN A 249 -31.31 1.48 -5.50
N PHE A 250 -32.65 1.54 -5.46
CA PHE A 250 -33.51 1.76 -6.62
C PHE A 250 -34.25 3.08 -6.51
N SER A 251 -34.34 3.81 -7.62
CA SER A 251 -35.30 4.90 -7.81
C SER A 251 -36.03 4.70 -9.14
N GLU A 252 -37.35 4.56 -9.09
CA GLU A 252 -38.20 4.51 -10.28
C GLU A 252 -38.42 5.93 -10.84
N SER A 253 -38.38 6.07 -12.16
CA SER A 253 -38.79 7.29 -12.85
C SER A 253 -40.31 7.45 -12.81
N GLU A 254 -40.80 8.68 -12.55
CA GLU A 254 -42.23 9.00 -12.34
C GLU A 254 -43.14 8.75 -13.57
N ASP A 255 -42.58 8.41 -14.74
CA ASP A 255 -43.31 8.35 -16.02
C ASP A 255 -43.63 6.93 -16.53
N GLY A 256 -43.34 5.89 -15.74
CA GLY A 256 -43.59 4.50 -16.15
C GLY A 256 -42.65 3.99 -17.25
N SER A 257 -41.54 4.68 -17.48
CA SER A 257 -40.41 4.18 -18.29
C SER A 257 -39.67 3.06 -17.55
N VAL A 258 -38.99 2.19 -18.31
CA VAL A 258 -38.11 1.12 -17.76
C VAL A 258 -36.72 1.68 -17.39
N GLU A 259 -36.56 3.01 -17.39
CA GLU A 259 -35.31 3.65 -17.00
C GLU A 259 -35.20 3.64 -15.46
N SER A 260 -34.01 3.35 -14.94
CA SER A 260 -33.77 3.30 -13.49
C SER A 260 -32.36 3.76 -13.21
N THR A 261 -32.20 4.56 -12.15
CA THR A 261 -30.89 4.92 -11.64
C THR A 261 -30.51 3.95 -10.54
N PHE A 262 -29.30 3.40 -10.62
CA PHE A 262 -28.75 2.50 -9.62
C PHE A 262 -27.63 3.21 -8.88
N THR A 263 -27.70 3.21 -7.55
CA THR A 263 -26.56 3.60 -6.70
C THR A 263 -26.00 2.36 -6.05
N ILE A 264 -24.69 2.14 -6.21
CA ILE A 264 -23.98 1.03 -5.56
C ILE A 264 -23.43 1.54 -4.21
N GLY A 265 -23.85 0.90 -3.13
CA GLY A 265 -23.39 1.19 -1.77
C GLY A 265 -23.95 0.15 -0.80
N ALA A 266 -23.25 -0.14 0.30
CA ALA A 266 -23.71 -1.11 1.28
C ALA A 266 -24.91 -0.56 2.08
N ALA A 267 -25.98 -1.35 2.22
CA ALA A 267 -26.98 -1.05 3.23
C ALA A 267 -26.59 -1.61 4.61
N TYR A 268 -25.86 -2.74 4.63
CA TYR A 268 -25.28 -3.32 5.85
C TYR A 268 -23.97 -4.05 5.53
N ILE A 269 -23.13 -4.18 6.56
CA ILE A 269 -21.82 -4.83 6.50
C ILE A 269 -21.82 -5.94 7.56
N ASP A 270 -21.71 -7.19 7.12
CA ASP A 270 -21.52 -8.33 8.02
C ASP A 270 -20.04 -8.56 8.25
N THR A 271 -19.62 -8.69 9.50
CA THR A 271 -18.28 -9.15 9.88
C THR A 271 -18.38 -10.45 10.64
N GLU A 272 -17.42 -11.35 10.45
CA GLU A 272 -17.25 -12.55 11.27
C GLU A 272 -15.88 -12.50 11.93
N ASP A 273 -15.82 -12.92 13.21
CA ASP A 273 -14.57 -12.98 13.96
C ASP A 273 -13.60 -13.96 13.29
N VAL A 274 -12.43 -13.46 12.93
CA VAL A 274 -11.35 -14.25 12.34
C VAL A 274 -10.14 -14.15 13.26
N GLU A 275 -9.54 -15.29 13.61
CA GLU A 275 -8.30 -15.28 14.38
C GLU A 275 -7.23 -14.45 13.66
N SER A 276 -6.70 -13.45 14.37
CA SER A 276 -5.77 -12.45 13.84
C SER A 276 -6.29 -11.72 12.59
N GLY A 277 -7.61 -11.49 12.49
CA GLY A 277 -8.25 -10.74 11.41
C GLY A 277 -8.03 -9.23 11.50
N ASP A 278 -7.80 -8.59 10.36
CA ASP A 278 -7.64 -7.13 10.24
C ASP A 278 -8.88 -6.35 10.70
N CYS A 279 -10.08 -6.84 10.38
CA CYS A 279 -11.36 -6.24 10.76
C CYS A 279 -11.52 -6.19 12.29
N ASP A 280 -11.22 -7.29 12.96
CA ASP A 280 -11.38 -7.44 14.41
C ASP A 280 -10.34 -6.60 15.17
N SER A 281 -9.09 -6.59 14.66
CA SER A 281 -8.00 -5.76 15.18
C SER A 281 -8.36 -4.27 15.13
N VAL A 282 -8.85 -3.78 13.98
CA VAL A 282 -9.27 -2.38 13.83
C VAL A 282 -10.46 -2.07 14.73
N ALA A 283 -11.46 -2.96 14.80
CA ALA A 283 -12.63 -2.79 15.68
C ALA A 283 -12.24 -2.71 17.17
N ALA A 284 -11.16 -3.38 17.56
CA ALA A 284 -10.60 -3.33 18.91
C ALA A 284 -9.66 -2.12 19.17
N GLY A 285 -9.48 -1.23 18.18
CA GLY A 285 -8.70 0.00 18.31
C GLY A 285 -7.21 -0.13 18.01
N TYR A 286 -6.76 -1.26 17.44
CA TYR A 286 -5.37 -1.47 17.04
C TYR A 286 -5.13 -1.07 15.58
N ALA A 287 -3.92 -0.60 15.27
CA ALA A 287 -3.47 -0.45 13.88
C ALA A 287 -3.09 -1.82 13.31
N SER A 288 -3.87 -2.32 12.36
CA SER A 288 -3.67 -3.63 11.74
C SER A 288 -2.58 -3.58 10.68
N ILE A 289 -1.58 -4.47 10.78
CA ILE A 289 -0.54 -4.68 9.77
C ILE A 289 -0.74 -6.08 9.17
N SER A 290 -1.21 -6.13 7.93
CA SER A 290 -1.35 -7.38 7.19
C SER A 290 -0.21 -7.59 6.20
N SER A 291 0.45 -8.75 6.29
CA SER A 291 1.43 -9.23 5.30
C SER A 291 0.70 -9.91 4.14
N LEU A 292 0.74 -9.29 2.95
CA LEU A 292 -0.02 -9.77 1.80
C LEU A 292 0.92 -10.18 0.65
N PRO A 293 0.69 -11.33 0.01
CA PRO A 293 1.45 -11.70 -1.17
C PRO A 293 1.11 -10.74 -2.32
N THR A 294 2.13 -10.31 -3.05
CA THR A 294 1.99 -9.45 -4.24
C THR A 294 1.44 -10.24 -5.43
N TRP A 295 1.93 -11.47 -5.60
CA TRP A 295 1.57 -12.34 -6.72
C TRP A 295 0.33 -13.18 -6.39
N PRO A 296 -0.54 -13.46 -7.38
CA PRO A 296 -1.65 -14.36 -7.18
C PRO A 296 -1.15 -15.79 -6.94
N GLN A 297 -1.93 -16.59 -6.20
CA GLN A 297 -1.66 -18.01 -6.04
C GLN A 297 -1.49 -18.69 -7.41
N THR A 298 -0.66 -19.73 -7.46
CA THR A 298 -0.22 -20.46 -8.67
C THR A 298 0.79 -19.74 -9.58
N HIS A 299 1.05 -18.44 -9.37
CA HIS A 299 2.16 -17.78 -10.04
C HIS A 299 3.50 -18.33 -9.52
N PRO A 300 4.56 -18.48 -10.36
CA PRO A 300 5.86 -18.97 -9.90
C PRO A 300 6.57 -18.11 -8.82
N LEU A 301 6.13 -16.86 -8.63
CA LEU A 301 6.61 -15.96 -7.57
C LEU A 301 5.61 -15.81 -6.41
N ALA A 302 4.51 -16.57 -6.40
CA ALA A 302 3.60 -16.59 -5.28
C ALA A 302 4.32 -17.08 -4.03
N LEU A 303 3.97 -16.54 -2.87
CA LEU A 303 4.44 -17.06 -1.58
C LEU A 303 3.62 -18.30 -1.21
N ASP A 304 4.25 -19.21 -0.47
CA ASP A 304 3.59 -20.38 0.06
C ASP A 304 2.76 -20.06 1.32
N ASP A 305 1.59 -20.70 1.45
CA ASP A 305 0.68 -20.48 2.59
C ASP A 305 1.31 -20.83 3.95
N GLN A 306 2.19 -21.84 4.03
CA GLN A 306 2.91 -22.15 5.27
C GLN A 306 3.85 -21.02 5.67
N LEU A 307 4.55 -20.40 4.70
CA LEU A 307 5.41 -19.25 4.97
C LEU A 307 4.58 -18.05 5.43
N LEU A 308 3.44 -17.80 4.77
CA LEU A 308 2.52 -16.73 5.17
C LEU A 308 1.93 -16.95 6.57
N ALA A 309 1.69 -18.20 7.00
CA ALA A 309 1.22 -18.47 8.36
C ALA A 309 2.22 -17.98 9.43
N HIS A 310 3.53 -18.08 9.17
CA HIS A 310 4.55 -17.54 10.07
C HIS A 310 4.56 -16.01 10.15
N SER A 311 3.98 -15.32 9.16
CA SER A 311 3.89 -13.84 9.18
C SER A 311 2.95 -13.31 10.25
N LEU A 312 2.09 -14.17 10.83
CA LEU A 312 1.16 -13.81 11.91
C LEU A 312 1.82 -13.73 13.29
N GLN A 313 3.10 -14.10 13.41
CA GLN A 313 3.83 -13.91 14.66
C GLN A 313 4.19 -12.44 14.84
N GLN A 314 3.93 -11.92 16.04
CA GLN A 314 4.23 -10.53 16.41
C GLN A 314 5.11 -10.43 17.65
N ASP A 315 5.84 -9.32 17.76
CA ASP A 315 6.61 -8.96 18.95
C ASP A 315 5.72 -8.28 20.01
N GLU A 316 6.34 -7.85 21.12
CA GLU A 316 5.65 -7.19 22.25
C GLU A 316 5.00 -5.83 21.88
N THR A 317 5.38 -5.26 20.74
CA THR A 317 4.82 -4.01 20.20
C THR A 317 3.72 -4.27 19.17
N GLY A 318 3.41 -5.54 18.88
CA GLY A 318 2.42 -5.96 17.90
C GLY A 318 2.89 -5.92 16.45
N HIS A 319 4.16 -5.55 16.21
CA HIS A 319 4.77 -5.58 14.88
C HIS A 319 5.16 -7.01 14.48
N PRO A 320 5.24 -7.33 13.17
CA PRO A 320 5.60 -8.67 12.73
C PRO A 320 7.00 -9.07 13.22
N THR A 321 7.19 -10.30 13.71
CA THR A 321 8.49 -10.76 14.24
C THR A 321 9.58 -10.78 13.18
N TRP A 322 9.21 -10.84 11.91
CA TRP A 322 10.12 -10.83 10.79
C TRP A 322 10.70 -9.45 10.47
N PHE A 323 10.30 -8.38 11.18
CA PHE A 323 10.93 -7.06 11.15
C PHE A 323 12.32 -7.05 11.84
N LYS A 324 13.18 -7.98 11.43
CA LYS A 324 14.55 -8.15 11.93
C LYS A 324 15.52 -8.09 10.75
N GLY A 325 16.59 -7.33 10.94
CA GLY A 325 17.64 -7.10 9.95
C GLY A 325 18.65 -8.22 9.89
#